data_AF-A0A1G3QAN9-F1
#
_entry.id   AF-A0A1G3QAN9-F1
#
_cell.length_a   1.000
_cell.length_b   1.000
_cell.length_c   1.000
_cell.angle_alpha   90.00
_cell.angle_beta   90.00
_cell.angle_gamma   90.00
#
_symmetry.space_group_name_H-M   'P 1'
#
loop_
_entity.id
_entity.type
_entity.pdbx_description
1 polymer ?
#
loop_
_entity_poly.entity_id
_entity_poly.type
_entity_poly.pdbx_seq_one_letter_code
_entity_poly.pdbx_strand_id
1 'polypeptide(L)'
;MIHKLALMTVLALIPIMAAPEESESGRIPMDNKFFSEFYRTPPVLRDGLLENMLNSIVLGRGLIKSIDKTQRFKKKYRIVLVDLDAERMNVRIVYYIYIDSKNSISMLKENENLEFSGQLVAYTPANTKRDYYILDILFEGGAILVQ
;
A
#
# COMPACT_ATOMS: atom_id res chain seq x y z
N MET A 1 49.67 29.85 -47.33
CA MET A 1 48.43 30.41 -46.74
C MET A 1 47.69 29.28 -46.03
N ILE A 2 47.62 29.34 -44.71
CA ILE A 2 47.12 28.26 -43.84
C ILE A 2 45.65 28.57 -43.52
N HIS A 3 44.71 27.71 -43.90
CA HIS A 3 43.31 27.81 -43.48
C HIS A 3 43.14 27.07 -42.16
N LYS A 4 42.92 27.81 -41.07
CA LYS A 4 42.50 27.25 -39.78
C LYS A 4 40.98 27.18 -39.75
N LEU A 5 40.43 25.98 -39.81
CA LEU A 5 39.02 25.70 -39.56
C LEU A 5 38.82 25.60 -38.04
N ALA A 6 38.11 26.55 -37.44
CA ALA A 6 37.73 26.51 -36.04
C ALA A 6 36.46 25.67 -35.89
N LEU A 7 36.59 24.45 -35.36
CA LEU A 7 35.47 23.58 -35.02
C LEU A 7 34.92 24.00 -33.65
N MET A 8 33.78 24.69 -33.65
CA MET A 8 33.10 25.15 -32.45
C MET A 8 32.11 24.06 -31.99
N THR A 9 32.54 23.22 -31.04
CA THR A 9 31.70 22.18 -30.46
C THR A 9 30.76 22.79 -29.43
N VAL A 10 29.46 22.84 -29.74
CA VAL A 10 28.40 23.25 -28.80
C VAL A 10 28.11 22.07 -27.88
N LEU A 11 28.45 22.21 -26.59
CA LEU A 11 28.12 21.24 -25.55
C LEU A 11 26.65 21.47 -25.14
N ALA A 12 25.74 20.61 -25.60
CA ALA A 12 24.35 20.63 -25.15
C ALA A 12 24.28 20.06 -23.72
N LEU A 13 23.92 20.90 -22.73
CA LEU A 13 23.53 20.43 -21.40
C LEU A 13 22.16 19.74 -21.53
N ILE A 14 22.15 18.42 -21.40
CA ILE A 14 20.92 17.65 -21.23
C ILE A 14 20.54 17.78 -19.75
N PRO A 15 19.34 18.28 -19.41
CA PRO A 15 18.87 18.26 -18.04
C PRO A 15 18.69 16.80 -17.62
N ILE A 16 19.47 16.37 -16.62
CA ILE A 16 19.28 15.09 -15.95
C ILE A 16 17.92 15.19 -15.24
N MET A 17 16.89 14.64 -15.87
CA MET A 17 15.67 14.32 -15.15
C MET A 17 16.08 13.32 -14.07
N ALA A 18 16.01 13.76 -12.80
CA ALA A 18 16.14 12.87 -11.67
C ALA A 18 15.11 11.75 -11.85
N ALA A 19 15.60 10.53 -12.09
CA ALA A 19 14.77 9.35 -12.04
C ALA A 19 14.14 9.29 -10.64
N PRO A 20 12.85 8.92 -10.52
CA PRO A 20 12.26 8.70 -9.22
C PRO A 20 13.09 7.65 -8.49
N GLU A 21 13.47 7.95 -7.25
CA GLU A 21 14.14 6.99 -6.37
C GLU A 21 13.28 5.72 -6.29
N GLU A 22 13.73 4.65 -6.95
CA GLU A 22 13.18 3.32 -6.75
C GLU A 22 13.40 2.96 -5.29
N SER A 23 12.32 2.99 -4.50
CA SER A 23 12.35 2.50 -3.12
C SER A 23 12.84 1.05 -3.13
N GLU A 24 13.95 0.78 -2.43
CA GLU A 24 14.74 -0.46 -2.42
C GLU A 24 14.01 -1.76 -1.98
N SER A 25 12.67 -1.83 -1.99
CA SER A 25 11.96 -3.10 -1.70
C SER A 25 10.76 -3.44 -2.58
N GLY A 26 10.35 -2.59 -3.54
CA GLY A 26 9.16 -2.85 -4.37
C GLY A 26 7.85 -3.01 -3.55
N ARG A 27 7.87 -2.65 -2.26
CA ARG A 27 6.71 -2.66 -1.37
C ARG A 27 6.17 -1.25 -1.22
N ILE A 28 4.85 -1.12 -1.23
CA ILE A 28 4.16 0.17 -1.11
C ILE A 28 3.78 0.40 0.36
N PRO A 29 4.36 1.39 1.05
CA PRO A 29 3.95 1.73 2.41
C PRO A 29 2.58 2.41 2.41
N MET A 30 1.67 1.89 3.23
CA MET A 30 0.35 2.45 3.51
C MET A 30 0.45 3.34 4.75
N ASP A 31 1.18 4.44 4.61
CA ASP A 31 1.51 5.35 5.70
C ASP A 31 0.84 6.73 5.55
N ASN A 32 1.20 7.65 6.44
CA ASN A 32 0.70 9.03 6.40
C ASN A 32 0.95 9.73 5.05
N LYS A 33 2.08 9.45 4.37
CA LYS A 33 2.38 10.06 3.07
C LYS A 33 1.40 9.53 2.03
N PHE A 34 1.23 8.21 1.96
CA PHE A 34 0.27 7.57 1.07
C PHE A 34 -1.15 8.10 1.30
N PHE A 35 -1.63 8.13 2.55
CA PHE A 35 -2.99 8.58 2.84
C PHE A 35 -3.22 10.06 2.57
N SER A 36 -2.20 10.90 2.77
CA SER A 36 -2.27 12.31 2.39
C SER A 36 -2.43 12.48 0.88
N GLU A 37 -1.67 11.73 0.08
CA GLU A 37 -1.78 11.73 -1.38
C GLU A 37 -3.13 11.15 -1.85
N PHE A 38 -3.57 10.05 -1.23
CA PHE A 38 -4.85 9.42 -1.51
C PHE A 38 -6.04 10.34 -1.18
N TYR A 39 -5.99 11.03 -0.05
CA TYR A 39 -7.01 12.01 0.34
C TYR A 39 -7.08 13.18 -0.65
N ARG A 40 -5.93 13.71 -1.09
CA ARG A 40 -5.85 14.78 -2.11
C ARG A 40 -6.31 14.34 -3.49
N THR A 41 -6.26 13.04 -3.78
CA THR A 41 -6.74 12.48 -5.04
C THR A 41 -8.26 12.66 -5.13
N PRO A 42 -8.79 13.22 -6.23
CA PRO A 42 -10.23 13.35 -6.42
C PRO A 42 -10.95 12.01 -6.24
N PRO A 43 -12.12 11.96 -5.55
CA PRO A 43 -12.85 10.73 -5.26
C PRO A 43 -13.03 9.77 -6.46
N VAL A 44 -13.28 10.33 -7.64
CA VAL A 44 -13.48 9.56 -8.89
C VAL A 44 -12.21 8.91 -9.44
N LEU A 45 -11.03 9.35 -9.02
CA LEU A 45 -9.73 8.84 -9.47
C LEU A 45 -9.11 7.86 -8.46
N ARG A 46 -9.62 7.80 -7.23
CA ARG A 46 -9.09 6.94 -6.15
C ARG A 46 -9.16 5.46 -6.49
N ASP A 47 -10.24 5.04 -7.16
CA ASP A 47 -10.41 3.65 -7.59
C ASP A 47 -9.28 3.25 -8.56
N GLY A 48 -8.94 4.12 -9.51
CA GLY A 48 -7.83 3.88 -10.44
C GLY A 48 -6.46 3.84 -9.76
N LEU A 49 -6.25 4.60 -8.68
CA LEU A 49 -5.03 4.52 -7.88
C LEU A 49 -4.90 3.14 -7.23
N LEU A 50 -5.96 2.63 -6.60
CA LEU A 50 -5.96 1.30 -5.98
C LEU A 50 -5.90 0.17 -7.01
N GLU A 51 -6.52 0.34 -8.17
CA GLU A 51 -6.42 -0.59 -9.30
C GLU A 51 -4.96 -0.79 -9.74
N ASN A 52 -4.21 0.31 -9.87
CA ASN A 52 -2.79 0.25 -10.22
C ASN A 52 -1.91 -0.41 -9.15
N MET A 53 -2.41 -0.53 -7.92
CA MET A 53 -1.72 -1.21 -6.82
C MET A 53 -2.08 -2.69 -6.72
N LEU A 54 -3.03 -3.20 -7.50
CA LEU A 54 -3.38 -4.61 -7.45
C LEU A 54 -2.15 -5.49 -7.74
N ASN A 55 -2.06 -6.59 -7.01
CA ASN A 55 -0.97 -7.56 -7.00
C ASN A 55 0.38 -7.04 -6.47
N SER A 56 0.46 -5.77 -6.04
CA SER A 56 1.64 -5.24 -5.36
C SER A 56 1.69 -5.71 -3.90
N ILE A 57 2.90 -5.71 -3.33
CA ILE A 57 3.08 -5.93 -1.89
C ILE A 57 2.91 -4.60 -1.17
N VAL A 58 1.99 -4.56 -0.21
CA VAL A 58 1.76 -3.40 0.65
C VAL A 58 2.27 -3.66 2.07
N LEU A 59 2.78 -2.61 2.69
CA LEU A 59 3.15 -2.57 4.11
C LEU A 59 2.13 -1.71 4.84
N GLY A 60 1.37 -2.29 5.75
CA GLY A 60 0.31 -1.57 6.45
C GLY A 60 0.35 -1.80 7.95
N ARG A 61 -0.35 -0.92 8.67
CA ARG A 61 -0.54 -1.00 10.10
C ARG A 61 -2.00 -0.73 10.43
N GLY A 62 -2.54 -1.40 11.44
CA GLY A 62 -3.87 -1.08 11.93
C GLY A 62 -4.21 -1.72 13.25
N LEU A 63 -5.33 -1.28 13.81
CA LEU A 63 -5.90 -1.83 15.03
C LEU A 63 -6.74 -3.07 14.68
N ILE A 64 -6.47 -4.20 15.32
CA ILE A 64 -7.25 -5.43 15.14
C ILE A 64 -8.66 -5.22 15.68
N LYS A 65 -9.67 -5.39 14.82
CA LYS A 65 -11.09 -5.31 15.20
C LYS A 65 -11.74 -6.67 15.36
N SER A 66 -11.36 -7.64 14.53
CA SER A 66 -11.83 -9.02 14.68
C SER A 66 -10.86 -10.00 14.03
N ILE A 67 -10.93 -11.25 14.49
CA ILE A 67 -10.23 -12.39 13.89
C ILE A 67 -11.25 -13.49 13.62
N ASP A 68 -11.57 -13.71 12.35
CA ASP A 68 -12.61 -14.63 11.93
C ASP A 68 -12.03 -15.90 11.30
N LYS A 69 -12.71 -17.03 11.48
CA LYS A 69 -12.50 -18.21 10.62
C LYS A 69 -13.29 -18.04 9.33
N THR A 70 -12.63 -18.15 8.18
CA THR A 70 -13.26 -18.04 6.86
C THR A 70 -12.53 -18.90 5.84
N GLN A 71 -13.14 -19.19 4.70
CA GLN A 71 -12.54 -19.95 3.60
C GLN A 71 -12.56 -19.13 2.30
N ARG A 72 -11.85 -18.00 2.29
CA ARG A 72 -11.62 -17.20 1.07
C ARG A 72 -10.14 -17.27 0.69
N PHE A 73 -9.85 -17.23 -0.62
CA PHE A 73 -8.48 -17.30 -1.17
C PHE A 73 -7.67 -18.52 -0.67
N LYS A 74 -8.33 -19.64 -0.38
CA LYS A 74 -7.70 -20.85 0.21
C LYS A 74 -7.00 -20.60 1.55
N LYS A 75 -7.37 -19.53 2.28
CA LYS A 75 -6.89 -19.23 3.63
C LYS A 75 -7.97 -19.57 4.64
N LYS A 76 -7.57 -19.93 5.88
CA LYS A 76 -8.47 -20.36 6.96
C LYS A 76 -8.95 -19.23 7.87
N TYR A 77 -8.25 -18.10 7.88
CA TYR A 77 -8.53 -17.00 8.79
C TYR A 77 -8.56 -15.66 8.04
N ARG A 78 -9.33 -14.72 8.58
CA ARG A 78 -9.32 -13.31 8.18
C ARG A 78 -9.14 -12.45 9.41
N ILE A 79 -8.13 -11.60 9.39
CA ILE A 79 -7.93 -10.54 10.37
C ILE A 79 -8.53 -9.27 9.78
N VAL A 80 -9.38 -8.58 10.53
CA VAL A 80 -9.93 -7.28 10.16
C VAL A 80 -9.17 -6.20 10.90
N LEU A 81 -8.45 -5.36 10.16
CA LEU A 81 -7.76 -4.19 10.70
C LEU A 81 -8.45 -2.90 10.27
N VAL A 82 -8.43 -1.90 11.15
CA VAL A 82 -8.76 -0.52 10.81
C VAL A 82 -7.48 0.32 10.84
N ASP A 83 -7.22 1.05 9.77
CA ASP A 83 -6.10 1.99 9.71
C ASP A 83 -6.47 3.30 10.42
N LEU A 84 -5.81 3.57 11.54
CA LEU A 84 -6.08 4.76 12.36
C LEU A 84 -5.48 6.03 11.75
N ASP A 85 -4.42 5.91 10.95
CA ASP A 85 -3.78 7.06 10.32
C ASP A 85 -4.62 7.55 9.13
N ALA A 86 -5.14 6.62 8.33
CA ALA A 86 -6.12 6.97 7.30
C ALA A 86 -7.37 7.64 7.92
N GLU A 87 -7.90 7.09 9.03
CA GLU A 87 -9.09 7.63 9.69
C GLU A 87 -8.89 9.08 10.16
N ARG A 88 -7.71 9.41 10.70
CA ARG A 88 -7.33 10.80 11.06
C ARG A 88 -7.31 11.74 9.86
N MET A 89 -7.12 11.23 8.65
CA MET A 89 -7.15 11.98 7.39
C MET A 89 -8.54 11.98 6.73
N ASN A 90 -9.59 11.58 7.45
CA ASN A 90 -10.96 11.47 6.94
C ASN A 90 -11.11 10.48 5.77
N VAL A 91 -10.28 9.43 5.74
CA VAL A 91 -10.45 8.28 4.84
C VAL A 91 -10.47 7.02 5.68
N ARG A 92 -11.53 6.24 5.62
CA ARG A 92 -11.59 4.95 6.32
C ARG A 92 -10.96 3.87 5.45
N ILE A 93 -9.87 3.26 5.92
CA ILE A 93 -9.27 2.08 5.29
C ILE A 93 -9.41 0.89 6.23
N VAL A 94 -9.99 -0.19 5.71
CA VAL A 94 -10.11 -1.46 6.40
C VAL A 94 -9.35 -2.52 5.63
N TYR A 95 -8.44 -3.22 6.31
CA TYR A 95 -7.72 -4.34 5.72
C TYR A 95 -8.40 -5.64 6.10
N TYR A 96 -8.72 -6.46 5.12
CA TYR A 96 -9.10 -7.86 5.29
C TYR A 96 -7.89 -8.73 4.95
N ILE A 97 -7.15 -9.14 5.97
CA ILE A 97 -5.93 -9.91 5.81
C ILE A 97 -6.23 -11.39 5.90
N TYR A 98 -6.05 -12.12 4.81
CA TYR A 98 -6.29 -13.56 4.73
C TYR A 98 -5.01 -14.35 4.97
N ILE A 99 -5.04 -15.25 5.96
CA ILE A 99 -3.89 -16.02 6.43
C ILE A 99 -4.29 -17.46 6.79
N ASP A 100 -3.35 -18.40 6.66
CA ASP A 100 -3.57 -19.82 6.98
C ASP A 100 -2.89 -20.30 8.28
N SER A 101 -1.90 -19.53 8.76
CA SER A 101 -1.07 -19.89 9.91
C SER A 101 -1.85 -19.76 11.22
N LYS A 102 -2.26 -20.90 11.78
CA LYS A 102 -2.87 -20.96 13.12
C LYS A 102 -1.93 -20.41 14.21
N ASN A 103 -0.63 -20.65 14.09
CA ASN A 103 0.36 -20.18 15.06
C ASN A 103 0.42 -18.65 15.08
N SER A 104 0.49 -18.02 13.90
CA SER A 104 0.48 -16.57 13.77
C SER A 104 -0.80 -15.97 14.36
N ILE A 105 -1.95 -16.57 14.08
CA ILE A 105 -3.23 -16.12 14.63
C ILE A 105 -3.29 -16.26 16.16
N SER A 106 -2.74 -17.33 16.74
CA SER A 106 -2.81 -17.59 18.18
C SER A 106 -2.10 -16.56 19.05
N MET A 107 -1.21 -15.76 18.45
CA MET A 107 -0.47 -14.69 19.13
C MET A 107 -1.16 -13.33 19.05
N LEU A 108 -2.18 -13.19 18.20
CA LEU A 108 -2.89 -11.93 17.97
C LEU A 108 -4.05 -11.76 18.94
N LYS A 109 -4.30 -10.52 19.36
CA LYS A 109 -5.48 -10.17 20.14
C LYS A 109 -6.23 -9.01 19.51
N GLU A 110 -7.55 -9.02 19.67
CA GLU A 110 -8.38 -7.89 19.30
C GLU A 110 -8.00 -6.65 20.13
N ASN A 111 -8.11 -5.48 19.50
CA ASN A 111 -7.72 -4.18 20.04
C ASN A 111 -6.22 -3.98 20.27
N GLU A 112 -5.37 -4.84 19.71
CA GLU A 112 -3.92 -4.60 19.60
C GLU A 112 -3.57 -4.06 18.20
N ASN A 113 -2.44 -3.35 18.11
CA ASN A 113 -1.91 -2.91 16.83
C ASN A 113 -1.19 -4.06 16.13
N LEU A 114 -1.37 -4.14 14.81
CA LEU A 114 -0.70 -5.10 13.96
C LEU A 114 -0.07 -4.38 12.77
N GLU A 115 1.22 -4.64 12.55
CA GLU A 115 1.90 -4.32 11.30
C GLU A 115 1.99 -5.58 10.42
N PHE A 116 1.78 -5.41 9.12
CA PHE A 116 1.76 -6.50 8.16
C PHE A 116 2.45 -6.15 6.84
N SER A 117 2.89 -7.21 6.15
CA SER A 117 3.26 -7.19 4.74
C SER A 117 2.39 -8.21 4.01
N GLY A 118 1.81 -7.83 2.88
CA GLY A 118 0.98 -8.75 2.11
C GLY A 118 0.64 -8.21 0.73
N GLN A 119 0.14 -9.08 -0.13
CA GLN A 119 -0.25 -8.72 -1.48
C GLN A 119 -1.66 -8.13 -1.49
N LEU A 120 -1.85 -6.95 -2.09
CA LEU A 120 -3.18 -6.39 -2.33
C LEU A 120 -3.84 -7.15 -3.50
N VAL A 121 -4.92 -7.89 -3.23
CA VAL A 121 -5.57 -8.73 -4.26
C VAL A 121 -6.91 -8.20 -4.74
N ALA A 122 -7.57 -7.37 -3.93
CA ALA A 122 -8.77 -6.65 -4.35
C ALA A 122 -8.99 -5.41 -3.49
N TYR A 123 -9.73 -4.45 -4.02
CA TYR A 123 -10.29 -3.35 -3.25
C TYR A 123 -11.80 -3.26 -3.46
N THR A 124 -12.50 -2.70 -2.50
CA THR A 124 -13.94 -2.44 -2.59
C THR A 124 -14.24 -1.08 -1.97
N PRO A 125 -14.76 -0.10 -2.73
CA PRO A 125 -15.30 1.11 -2.14
C PRO A 125 -16.59 0.76 -1.39
N ALA A 126 -16.61 1.03 -0.10
CA ALA A 126 -17.73 0.68 0.78
C ALA A 126 -18.83 1.75 0.81
N ASN A 127 -18.62 2.88 0.12
CA ASN A 127 -19.65 3.90 -0.09
C ASN A 127 -19.47 4.68 -1.40
N THR A 128 -20.45 5.53 -1.69
CA THR A 128 -20.50 6.37 -2.89
C THR A 128 -19.61 7.61 -2.78
N LYS A 129 -19.29 8.06 -1.56
CA LYS A 129 -18.39 9.19 -1.32
C LYS A 129 -16.92 8.87 -1.60
N ARG A 130 -16.58 7.58 -1.75
CA ARG A 130 -15.22 7.10 -1.98
C ARG A 130 -14.25 7.55 -0.89
N ASP A 131 -14.73 7.63 0.35
CA ASP A 131 -13.93 7.91 1.55
C ASP A 131 -13.85 6.69 2.48
N TYR A 132 -14.40 5.55 2.08
CA TYR A 132 -14.27 4.27 2.79
C TYR A 132 -13.93 3.15 1.80
N TYR A 133 -12.80 2.49 2.02
CA TYR A 133 -12.35 1.32 1.27
C TYR A 133 -12.09 0.11 2.17
N ILE A 134 -12.40 -1.06 1.62
CA ILE A 134 -11.96 -2.35 2.13
C ILE A 134 -10.89 -2.86 1.16
N LEU A 135 -9.73 -3.25 1.69
CA LEU A 135 -8.61 -3.80 0.94
C LEU A 135 -8.44 -5.27 1.33
N ASP A 136 -8.65 -6.17 0.38
CA ASP A 136 -8.41 -7.60 0.57
C ASP A 136 -6.91 -7.86 0.37
N ILE A 137 -6.24 -8.33 1.43
CA ILE A 137 -4.81 -8.58 1.47
C ILE A 137 -4.55 -10.07 1.63
N LEU A 138 -3.74 -10.65 0.74
CA LEU A 138 -3.21 -12.00 0.91
C LEU A 138 -1.92 -11.93 1.72
N PHE A 139 -1.89 -12.56 2.88
CA PHE A 139 -0.67 -12.62 3.68
C PHE A 139 0.36 -13.53 3.00
N GLU A 140 1.48 -12.94 2.59
CA GLU A 140 2.66 -13.64 2.07
C GLU A 140 3.69 -13.67 3.20
N GLY A 141 4.15 -14.86 3.59
CA GLY A 141 4.94 -15.09 4.79
C GLY A 141 5.98 -14.01 5.07
N GLY A 142 5.76 -13.25 6.14
CA GLY A 142 6.61 -12.15 6.61
C GLY A 142 6.43 -11.95 8.11
N ALA A 143 7.10 -10.94 8.66
CA ALA A 143 6.97 -10.63 10.09
C ALA A 143 5.60 -10.00 10.37
N ILE A 144 4.86 -10.62 11.29
CA ILE A 144 3.78 -9.98 12.03
C ILE A 144 4.47 -9.35 13.24
N LEU A 145 4.54 -8.02 13.27
CA LEU A 145 5.04 -7.28 14.42
C LEU A 145 3.84 -6.91 15.28
N VAL A 146 3.85 -7.40 16.51
CA VAL A 146 2.90 -7.05 17.58
C VAL A 146 3.65 -6.10 18.51
N GLN A 147 3.10 -4.91 18.75
CA GLN A 147 3.60 -3.96 19.75
C GLN A 147 2.60 -3.80 20.89
#